data_AF-A0A8J8PSM1-F1
#
_entry.id   AF-A0A8J8PSM1-F1
#
_cell.length_a   1.000
_cell.length_b   1.000
_cell.length_c   1.000
_cell.angle_alpha   90.00
_cell.angle_beta   90.00
_cell.angle_gamma   90.00
#
_symmetry.space_group_name_H-M   'P 1'
#
loop_
_entity.id
_entity.type
_entity.pdbx_description
1 polymer ?
#
loop_
_entity_poly.entity_id
_entity_poly.type
_entity_poly.pdbx_seq_one_letter_code
_entity_poly.pdbx_strand_id
1 'polypeptide(L)' 'MKNLLWLQGGACGGNTLSFLNAESPDILEFFEAYSVKLLWHPSLSLESGNKVKEILNEIVNGKIHLDVLVFEGTVV' A
#
# COMPACT_ATOMS: atom_id res chain seq x y z
N MET A 1 12.97 6.67 4.35
CA MET A 1 11.97 6.00 3.52
C MET A 1 10.59 6.30 4.08
N LYS A 2 9.61 6.60 3.24
CA LYS A 2 8.22 6.86 3.64
C LYS A 2 7.42 5.55 3.59
N ASN A 3 6.84 5.15 4.70
CA ASN A 3 6.03 3.95 4.81
C ASN A 3 4.63 4.19 4.26
N LEU A 4 4.23 3.40 3.26
CA LEU A 4 2.93 3.47 2.61
C LEU A 4 2.14 2.20 2.87
N LEU A 5 0.91 2.34 3.36
CA LEU A 5 -0.08 1.27 3.45
C LEU A 5 -1.19 1.53 2.45
N TRP A 6 -1.56 0.52 1.65
CA TRP A 6 -2.68 0.62 0.71
C TRP A 6 -3.74 -0.43 1.04
N LEU A 7 -4.92 0.03 1.44
CA LEU A 7 -6.07 -0.82 1.74
C LEU A 7 -7.14 -0.71 0.64
N GLN A 8 -7.92 -1.77 0.46
CA GLN A 8 -9.06 -1.81 -0.45
C GLN A 8 -10.34 -2.09 0.34
N GLY A 9 -11.37 -1.26 0.13
CA GLY A 9 -12.73 -1.44 0.64
C GLY A 9 -13.65 -1.98 -0.45
N GLY A 10 -14.79 -1.30 -0.66
CA GLY A 10 -15.67 -1.53 -1.81
C GLY A 10 -15.04 -1.03 -3.11
N ALA A 11 -14.09 -1.80 -3.64
CA ALA A 11 -13.28 -1.45 -4.81
C ALA A 11 -13.31 -2.55 -5.88
N CYS A 12 -12.97 -2.17 -7.12
CA CYS A 12 -12.84 -3.09 -8.24
C CYS A 12 -11.38 -3.37 -8.65
N GLY A 13 -10.39 -2.78 -7.97
CA GLY A 13 -8.97 -2.88 -8.32
C GLY A 13 -8.53 -2.00 -9.51
N GLY A 14 -9.44 -1.16 -10.02
CA GLY A 14 -9.14 -0.26 -11.14
C GLY A 14 -8.08 0.79 -10.81
N ASN A 15 -8.00 1.24 -9.56
CA ASN A 15 -6.97 2.21 -9.16
C ASN A 15 -5.60 1.53 -9.10
N THR A 16 -5.51 0.30 -8.57
CA THR A 16 -4.27 -0.49 -8.65
C THR A 16 -3.81 -0.67 -10.10
N LEU A 17 -4.70 -1.08 -11.00
CA LEU A 17 -4.33 -1.31 -12.40
C LEU A 17 -3.90 -0.01 -13.09
N SER A 18 -4.61 1.09 -12.84
CA SER A 18 -4.23 2.40 -13.35
C SER A 18 -2.86 2.85 -12.82
N PHE A 19 -2.53 2.55 -11.56
CA PHE A 19 -1.24 2.86 -10.95
C PHE A 19 -0.10 2.04 -11.59
N LEU A 20 -0.35 0.76 -11.91
CA LEU A 20 0.61 -0.10 -12.60
C LEU A 20 0.90 0.33 -14.05
N ASN A 21 -0.02 1.06 -14.68
CA ASN A 21 0.12 1.56 -16.05
C ASN A 21 0.86 2.92 -16.14
N ALA A 22 1.41 3.44 -15.03
CA ALA A 22 2.18 4.69 -15.06
C ALA A 22 3.48 4.51 -15.86
N GLU A 23 3.81 5.46 -16.74
CA GLU A 23 4.99 5.40 -17.63
C GLU A 23 6.10 6.39 -17.28
N SER A 24 5.82 7.48 -16.55
CA SER A 24 6.82 8.53 -16.28
C SER A 24 6.48 9.35 -15.01
N PRO A 25 7.03 8.98 -13.83
CA PRO A 25 7.83 7.79 -13.59
C PRO A 25 6.98 6.51 -13.66
N ASP A 26 7.61 5.37 -13.97
CA ASP A 26 6.98 4.08 -13.74
C ASP A 26 6.86 3.76 -12.23
N ILE A 27 6.20 2.65 -11.88
CA ILE A 27 5.97 2.30 -10.48
C ILE A 27 7.27 2.04 -9.69
N LEU A 28 8.28 1.44 -10.31
CA LEU A 28 9.55 1.13 -9.65
C LEU A 28 10.37 2.40 -9.48
N GLU A 29 10.44 3.23 -10.52
CA GLU A 29 11.05 4.55 -10.48
C GLU A 29 10.38 5.44 -9.42
N PHE A 30 9.05 5.39 -9.30
CA PHE A 30 8.32 6.11 -8.26
C PHE A 30 8.75 5.68 -6.86
N PHE A 31 8.80 4.37 -6.58
CA PHE A 31 9.21 3.88 -5.27
C PHE A 31 10.64 4.30 -4.92
N GLU A 32 11.55 4.28 -5.90
CA GLU A 32 12.94 4.70 -5.72
C GLU A 32 13.05 6.23 -5.53
N ALA A 33 12.52 7.02 -6.47
CA ALA A 33 12.63 8.48 -6.50
C ALA A 33 12.04 9.14 -5.25
N TYR A 34 10.94 8.59 -4.73
CA TYR A 34 10.29 9.11 -3.52
C TYR A 34 10.68 8.34 -2.25
N SER A 35 11.59 7.37 -2.34
CA SER A 35 12.03 6.52 -1.23
C SER A 35 10.85 5.93 -0.45
N VAL A 36 9.87 5.39 -1.17
CA VAL A 36 8.64 4.84 -0.61
C VAL A 36 8.83 3.35 -0.32
N LYS A 37 8.47 2.94 0.90
CA LYS A 37 8.38 1.54 1.31
C LYS A 37 6.91 1.14 1.33
N LEU A 38 6.51 0.28 0.40
CA LEU A 38 5.18 -0.34 0.45
C LEU A 38 5.14 -1.35 1.61
N LEU A 39 4.40 -1.01 2.66
CA LEU A 39 4.18 -1.90 3.81
C LEU A 39 3.28 -3.07 3.43
N TRP A 40 2.18 -2.79 2.72
CA TRP A 40 1.26 -3.80 2.22
C TRP A 40 0.30 -3.25 1.15
N HIS A 41 -0.03 -4.08 0.16
CA HIS A 41 -1.11 -3.90 -0.80
C HIS A 41 -1.71 -5.27 -1.17
N PRO A 42 -3.04 -5.42 -1.28
CA PRO A 42 -3.70 -6.72 -1.47
C PRO A 42 -3.24 -7.52 -2.68
N SER A 43 -2.98 -6.86 -3.81
CA SER A 43 -2.52 -7.49 -5.06
C SER A 43 -1.02 -7.49 -5.30
N LEU A 44 -0.22 -6.77 -4.49
CA LEU A 44 1.22 -6.57 -4.75
C LEU A 44 2.12 -7.14 -3.66
N SER A 45 1.57 -7.40 -2.47
CA SER A 45 2.32 -7.95 -1.33
C SER A 45 2.17 -9.46 -1.23
N LEU A 46 3.18 -10.11 -0.65
CA LEU A 46 3.19 -11.57 -0.46
C LEU A 46 2.46 -11.99 0.82
N GLU A 47 2.40 -11.09 1.80
CA GLU A 47 1.77 -11.31 3.09
C GLU A 47 0.26 -11.45 2.95
N SER A 48 -0.28 -12.52 3.53
CA SER A 48 -1.69 -12.85 3.54
C SER A 48 -2.13 -13.34 4.92
N GLY A 49 -3.45 -13.31 5.17
CA GLY A 49 -4.03 -13.80 6.42
C GLY A 49 -3.48 -13.11 7.66
N ASN A 50 -2.96 -13.88 8.61
CA ASN A 50 -2.50 -13.37 9.91
C ASN A 50 -1.31 -12.41 9.79
N LYS A 51 -0.43 -12.59 8.79
CA LYS A 51 0.72 -11.68 8.59
C LYS A 51 0.28 -10.25 8.29
N VAL A 52 -0.83 -10.08 7.57
CA VAL A 52 -1.41 -8.75 7.31
C VAL A 52 -1.89 -8.11 8.61
N LYS A 53 -2.56 -8.89 9.47
CA LYS A 53 -3.01 -8.42 10.78
C LYS A 53 -1.85 -7.99 11.67
N GLU A 54 -0.73 -8.71 11.63
CA GLU A 54 0.50 -8.34 12.34
C GLU A 54 1.01 -6.98 11.88
N ILE A 55 1.17 -6.76 10.57
CA ILE A 55 1.59 -5.46 10.01
C ILE A 55 0.66 -4.34 10.47
N LEU A 56 -0.66 -4.54 10.36
CA LEU A 56 -1.65 -3.54 10.77
C LEU A 56 -1.57 -3.24 12.27
N ASN A 57 -1.42 -4.27 13.10
CA ASN A 57 -1.27 -4.09 14.55
C ASN A 57 0.05 -3.38 14.90
N GLU A 58 1.15 -3.64 14.20
CA GLU A 58 2.40 -2.92 14.42
C GLU A 58 2.28 -1.43 14.10
N ILE A 59 1.51 -1.06 13.08
CA ILE A 59 1.19 0.33 12.76
C ILE A 59 0.34 0.96 13.87
N VAL A 60 -0.77 0.33 14.26
CA VAL A 60 -1.68 0.85 15.29
C VAL A 60 -0.99 1.02 16.64
N ASN A 61 -0.09 0.11 17.00
CA ASN A 61 0.69 0.18 18.23
C ASN A 61 1.90 1.13 18.14
N GLY A 62 2.10 1.81 17.01
CA GLY A 62 3.19 2.77 16.81
C GLY A 62 4.58 2.14 16.66
N LYS A 63 4.69 0.82 16.49
CA LYS A 63 5.96 0.14 16.20
C LYS A 63 6.46 0.48 14.80
N ILE A 64 5.54 0.61 13.85
CA ILE A 64 5.80 1.11 12.49
C ILE A 64 5.08 2.45 12.35
N HIS A 65 5.83 3.51 12.09
CA HIS A 65 5.25 4.80 11.73
C HIS A 65 4.65 4.71 10.32
N LEU A 66 3.40 5.15 10.14
CA LEU A 66 2.76 5.20 8.84
C LEU A 66 2.80 6.64 8.30
N ASP A 67 3.46 6.85 7.16
CA ASP A 67 3.58 8.17 6.54
C ASP A 67 2.43 8.44 5.56
N VAL A 68 2.00 7.42 4.81
CA VAL A 68 0.95 7.54 3.78
C VAL A 68 -0.03 6.39 3.90
N LEU A 69 -1.31 6.72 4.06
CA LEU A 69 -2.42 5.78 3.94
C LEU A 69 -3.13 6.01 2.61
N VAL A 70 -3.14 5.00 1.75
CA VAL A 70 -4.01 4.94 0.58
C VAL A 70 -5.19 4.03 0.90
N PHE A 71 -6.40 4.52 0.63
CA PHE A 71 -7.61 3.73 0.74
C PHE A 71 -8.33 3.77 -0.61
N GLU A 72 -8.42 2.61 -1.24
CA GLU A 72 -9.08 2.46 -2.54
C GLU A 72 -10.51 1.95 -2.37
N GLY A 73 -11.44 2.64 -3.03
CA GLY A 73 -12.88 2.35 -2.97
C GLY A 73 -13.57 2.93 -1.75
N THR A 74 -14.80 2.48 -1.50
CA THR A 74 -15.63 2.97 -0.40
C THR A 74 -15.34 2.26 0.91
N VAL A 75 -15.48 2.97 2.03
CA VAL A 75 -15.53 2.34 3.35
C VAL A 75 -16.90 1.66 3.49
N VAL A 76 -16.91 0.34 3.68
CA VAL A 76 -18.12 -0.49 3.83
C VAL A 76 -18.31 -0.94 5.26
#